data_AF-A0A356U5T4-F1
#
_entry.id   AF-A0A356U5T4-F1
#
_cell.length_a   1.000
_cell.length_b   1.000
_cell.length_c   1.000
_cell.angle_alpha   90.00
_cell.angle_beta   90.00
_cell.angle_gamma   90.00
#
_symmetry.space_group_name_H-M   'P 1'
#
loop_
_entity.id
_entity.type
_entity.pdbx_description
1 polymer ?
#
loop_
_entity_poly.entity_id
_entity_poly.type
_entity_poly.pdbx_seq_one_letter_code
_entity_poly.pdbx_strand_id
1 'polypeptide(L)'
;MVFNQDFAIKKTPNKWFWSAVFLISLGGLSFLGLNPVLIGDWWWLLASYNVLMSCVAIYYIVCAVSKLKKDNKNGVVGTQFTWSFVKIIPLLVIAPVLSFYLFSFQTIQDNVERSKHTYNNFNKVFLDQV
;
A
#
# COMPACT_ATOMS: atom_id res chain seq x y z
N MET A 1 38.38 -8.91 -0.24
CA MET A 1 37.52 -9.76 0.62
C MET A 1 37.36 -9.07 1.98
N VAL A 2 36.69 -7.90 2.06
CA VAL A 2 36.54 -7.11 3.31
C VAL A 2 35.21 -6.35 3.24
N PHE A 3 34.09 -7.07 3.25
CA PHE A 3 32.75 -6.47 3.37
C PHE A 3 31.76 -7.40 4.07
N ASN A 4 32.26 -8.43 4.76
CA ASN A 4 31.45 -9.58 5.14
C ASN A 4 31.05 -9.67 6.61
N GLN A 5 31.35 -8.69 7.49
CA GLN A 5 31.22 -8.98 8.92
C GLN A 5 30.62 -7.93 9.87
N ASP A 6 30.17 -6.76 9.43
CA ASP A 6 29.58 -5.78 10.38
C ASP A 6 28.16 -5.30 10.07
N PHE A 7 27.58 -5.63 8.92
CA PHE A 7 26.13 -5.49 8.68
C PHE A 7 25.31 -6.64 9.29
N ALA A 8 25.78 -7.18 10.42
CA ALA A 8 24.94 -7.96 11.31
C ALA A 8 23.96 -7.00 11.99
N ILE A 9 22.89 -6.63 11.27
CA ILE A 9 21.68 -6.06 11.85
C ILE A 9 21.16 -7.12 12.83
N LYS A 10 21.64 -7.04 14.06
CA LYS A 10 21.56 -8.11 15.05
C LYS A 10 20.12 -8.30 15.54
N LYS A 11 19.23 -7.33 15.29
CA LYS A 11 17.79 -7.42 15.58
C LYS A 11 16.99 -6.62 14.55
N THR A 12 15.98 -7.25 13.96
CA THR A 12 14.89 -6.53 13.29
C THR A 12 14.27 -5.54 14.27
N PRO A 13 13.85 -4.33 13.83
CA PRO A 13 13.15 -3.39 14.70
C PRO A 13 11.95 -4.07 15.35
N ASN A 14 11.68 -3.71 16.60
CA ASN A 14 10.56 -4.29 17.35
C ASN A 14 9.24 -4.09 16.58
N LYS A 15 8.29 -5.02 16.65
CA LYS A 15 6.97 -4.89 16.00
C LYS A 15 6.26 -3.60 16.42
N TRP A 16 6.47 -3.18 17.67
CA TRP A 16 5.96 -1.92 18.20
C TRP A 16 6.51 -0.67 17.49
N PHE A 17 7.75 -0.71 17.00
CA PHE A 17 8.32 0.38 16.22
C PHE A 17 7.51 0.59 14.92
N TRP A 18 7.25 -0.48 14.18
CA TRP A 18 6.47 -0.42 12.95
C TRP A 18 5.01 -0.01 13.20
N SER A 19 4.42 -0.46 14.32
CA SER A 19 3.09 -0.03 14.73
C SER A 19 3.04 1.48 15.00
N ALA A 20 4.00 2.02 15.73
CA ALA A 20 4.09 3.46 16.00
C ALA A 20 4.28 4.26 14.69
N VAL A 21 5.16 3.81 13.80
CA VAL A 21 5.40 4.44 12.49
C VAL A 21 4.11 4.51 11.67
N PHE A 22 3.35 3.41 11.65
CA PHE A 22 2.07 3.33 10.96
C PHE A 22 1.03 4.25 11.59
N LEU A 23 0.91 4.27 12.92
CA LEU A 23 -0.03 5.14 13.64
C LEU A 23 0.28 6.63 13.43
N ILE A 24 1.56 7.00 13.38
CA ILE A 24 1.97 8.38 13.06
C ILE A 24 1.57 8.75 11.64
N SER A 25 1.77 7.85 10.67
CA SER A 25 1.33 8.07 9.30
C SER A 25 -0.19 8.22 9.19
N LEU A 26 -0.94 7.30 9.81
CA LEU A 26 -2.40 7.30 9.80
C LEU A 26 -2.98 8.53 10.52
N GLY A 27 -2.43 8.88 11.68
CA GLY A 27 -2.81 10.07 12.44
C GLY A 27 -2.48 11.35 11.67
N GLY A 28 -1.31 11.42 11.03
CA GLY A 28 -0.94 12.54 10.18
C GLY A 28 -1.88 12.70 8.99
N LEU A 29 -2.23 11.62 8.30
CA LEU A 29 -3.19 11.64 7.20
C LEU A 29 -4.57 12.10 7.68
N SER A 30 -5.03 11.57 8.81
CA SER A 30 -6.33 11.93 9.39
C SER A 30 -6.36 13.41 9.80
N PHE A 31 -5.28 13.91 10.40
CA PHE A 31 -5.17 15.30 10.83
C PHE A 31 -5.13 16.28 9.64
N LEU A 32 -4.35 15.98 8.61
CA LEU A 32 -4.36 16.76 7.37
C LEU A 32 -5.74 16.69 6.69
N GLY A 33 -6.34 15.51 6.65
CA GLY A 33 -7.67 15.29 6.05
C GLY A 33 -8.79 16.12 6.67
N LEU A 34 -8.66 16.51 7.95
CA LEU A 34 -9.66 17.32 8.65
C LEU A 34 -9.54 18.82 8.36
N ASN A 35 -8.42 19.30 7.81
CA ASN A 35 -8.21 20.72 7.57
C ASN A 35 -7.66 21.00 6.15
N PRO A 36 -8.47 21.59 5.24
CA PRO A 36 -8.09 21.79 3.84
C PRO A 36 -6.90 22.74 3.66
N VAL A 37 -6.66 23.67 4.60
CA VAL A 37 -5.51 24.58 4.56
C VAL A 37 -4.20 23.82 4.80
N LEU A 38 -4.20 22.85 5.73
CA LEU A 38 -3.04 22.04 6.02
C LEU A 38 -2.69 21.08 4.88
N ILE A 39 -3.66 20.64 4.08
CA ILE A 39 -3.40 19.86 2.87
C ILE A 39 -2.60 20.67 1.85
N GLY A 40 -2.86 21.97 1.71
CA GLY A 40 -2.10 22.82 0.78
C GLY A 40 -0.62 22.93 1.14
N ASP A 41 -0.32 23.13 2.43
CA ASP A 41 1.02 23.51 2.86
C ASP A 41 1.86 22.35 3.45
N TRP A 42 1.24 21.34 4.06
CA TRP A 42 1.93 20.32 4.88
C TRP A 42 1.90 18.90 4.29
N TRP A 43 1.23 18.70 3.15
CA TRP A 43 1.13 17.37 2.52
C TRP A 43 2.50 16.75 2.20
N TRP A 44 3.46 17.57 1.75
CA TRP A 44 4.77 17.12 1.31
C TRP A 44 5.60 16.56 2.47
N LEU A 45 5.39 17.06 3.70
CA LEU A 45 6.09 16.60 4.89
C LEU A 45 5.64 15.19 5.27
N LEU A 46 4.32 14.96 5.27
CA LEU A 46 3.75 13.62 5.50
C LEU A 46 4.14 12.65 4.37
N ALA A 47 4.12 13.11 3.12
CA ALA A 47 4.53 12.31 1.97
C ALA A 47 6.01 11.92 2.08
N SER A 48 6.90 12.86 2.38
CA SER A 48 8.33 12.62 2.55
C SER A 48 8.62 11.64 3.68
N TYR A 49 7.95 11.80 4.82
CA TYR A 49 8.02 10.85 5.94
C TYR A 49 7.61 9.44 5.49
N ASN A 50 6.48 9.30 4.81
CA ASN A 50 6.00 8.00 4.34
C ASN A 50 6.95 7.35 3.32
N VAL A 51 7.51 8.14 2.39
CA VAL A 51 8.49 7.64 1.41
C VAL A 51 9.75 7.14 2.12
N LEU A 52 10.31 7.94 3.03
CA LEU A 52 11.50 7.55 3.80
C LEU A 52 11.26 6.28 4.61
N MET A 53 10.17 6.22 5.38
CA MET A 53 9.84 5.05 6.18
C MET A 53 9.55 3.82 5.32
N SER A 54 8.97 3.99 4.14
CA SER A 54 8.77 2.92 3.16
C SER A 54 10.10 2.39 2.61
N CYS A 55 11.05 3.27 2.27
CA CYS A 55 12.40 2.85 1.86
C CYS A 55 13.09 2.04 2.96
N VAL A 56 13.00 2.49 4.21
CA VAL A 56 13.54 1.75 5.37
C VAL A 56 12.85 0.39 5.53
N ALA A 57 11.52 0.34 5.40
CA ALA A 57 10.77 -0.92 5.47
C ALA A 57 11.19 -1.90 4.37
N ILE A 58 11.31 -1.42 3.13
CA ILE A 58 11.76 -2.24 1.99
C ILE A 58 13.16 -2.79 2.25
N TYR A 59 14.08 -1.97 2.75
CA TYR A 59 15.43 -2.42 3.09
C TYR A 59 15.41 -3.59 4.09
N TYR A 60 14.65 -3.47 5.20
CA TYR A 60 14.52 -4.54 6.18
C TYR A 60 13.83 -5.79 5.61
N ILE A 61 12.81 -5.63 4.76
CA ILE A 61 12.14 -6.75 4.09
C ILE A 61 13.11 -7.48 3.16
N VAL A 62 13.88 -6.76 2.32
CA VAL A 62 14.87 -7.36 1.42
C VAL A 62 15.94 -8.12 2.21
N CYS A 63 16.43 -7.57 3.32
CA CYS A 63 17.35 -8.27 4.21
C CYS A 63 16.72 -9.55 4.81
N ALA A 64 15.48 -9.47 5.31
CA ALA A 64 14.77 -10.61 5.89
C ALA A 64 14.52 -11.72 4.86
N VAL A 65 14.06 -11.36 3.67
CA VAL A 65 13.81 -12.29 2.55
C VAL A 65 15.12 -12.91 2.07
N SER A 66 16.21 -12.14 1.99
CA SER A 66 17.54 -12.65 1.62
C SER A 66 18.07 -13.65 2.65
N LYS A 67 17.86 -13.37 3.94
CA LYS A 67 18.20 -14.31 5.03
C LYS A 67 17.37 -15.58 4.96
N LEU A 68 16.05 -15.47 4.79
CA LEU A 68 15.14 -16.62 4.60
C LEU A 68 15.55 -17.48 3.40
N LYS A 69 15.93 -16.86 2.28
CA LYS A 69 16.42 -17.57 1.09
C LYS A 69 17.71 -18.34 1.38
N LYS A 70 18.61 -17.80 2.19
CA LYS A 70 19.87 -18.47 2.59
C LYS A 70 19.58 -19.64 3.54
N ASP A 71 18.74 -19.43 4.55
CA ASP A 71 18.38 -20.48 5.52
C ASP A 71 17.61 -21.63 4.85
N ASN A 72 16.79 -21.33 3.85
CA ASN A 72 16.13 -22.32 3.01
C ASN A 72 17.13 -23.17 2.19
N LYS A 73 18.21 -22.57 1.67
CA LYS A 73 19.27 -23.32 0.97
C LYS A 73 20.07 -24.22 1.91
N ASN A 74 20.19 -23.84 3.18
CA ASN A 74 20.90 -24.60 4.20
C ASN A 74 20.05 -25.71 4.83
N GLY A 75 18.83 -25.94 4.34
CA GLY A 75 17.97 -27.03 4.80
C GLY A 75 17.39 -26.83 6.21
N VAL A 76 17.32 -25.59 6.72
CA VAL A 76 16.75 -25.31 8.04
C VAL A 76 15.26 -25.65 8.04
N VAL A 77 14.85 -26.57 8.92
CA VAL A 77 13.46 -27.04 9.03
C VAL A 77 12.51 -25.87 9.29
N GLY A 78 11.44 -25.78 8.48
CA GLY A 78 10.43 -24.71 8.54
C GLY A 78 10.65 -23.54 7.57
N THR A 79 11.88 -23.29 7.10
CA THR A 79 12.16 -22.17 6.18
C THR A 79 11.66 -22.40 4.76
N GLN A 80 11.53 -23.66 4.33
CA GLN A 80 10.89 -24.03 3.05
C GLN A 80 9.42 -23.60 3.00
N PHE A 81 8.68 -23.81 4.08
CA PHE A 81 7.28 -23.40 4.18
C PHE A 81 7.17 -21.87 4.14
N THR A 82 7.94 -21.16 4.97
CA THR A 82 7.95 -19.68 4.99
C THR A 82 8.37 -19.10 3.64
N TRP A 83 9.34 -19.68 2.96
CA TRP A 83 9.79 -19.23 1.64
C TRP A 83 8.73 -19.41 0.55
N SER A 84 8.00 -20.53 0.56
CA SER A 84 6.85 -20.73 -0.32
C SER A 84 5.75 -19.72 -0.05
N PHE A 85 5.47 -19.43 1.23
CA PHE A 85 4.49 -18.43 1.64
C PHE A 85 4.86 -17.03 1.11
N VAL A 86 6.12 -16.61 1.28
CA VAL A 86 6.64 -15.32 0.78
C VAL A 86 6.50 -15.20 -0.75
N LYS A 87 6.58 -16.31 -1.50
CA LYS A 87 6.36 -16.31 -2.96
C LYS A 87 4.89 -16.22 -3.37
N ILE A 88 4.01 -16.90 -2.65
CA ILE A 88 2.61 -17.07 -3.05
C ILE A 88 1.73 -15.89 -2.58
N ILE A 89 1.96 -15.38 -1.36
CA ILE A 89 1.14 -14.31 -0.79
C ILE A 89 1.03 -13.09 -1.71
N PRO A 90 2.12 -12.53 -2.27
CA PRO A 90 2.01 -11.32 -3.08
C PRO A 90 1.10 -11.54 -4.28
N LEU A 91 1.22 -12.69 -4.96
CA LEU A 91 0.36 -13.04 -6.07
C LEU A 91 -1.10 -13.19 -5.61
N LEU A 92 -1.31 -13.88 -4.50
CA LEU A 92 -2.63 -14.12 -3.93
C LEU A 92 -3.34 -12.84 -3.48
N VAL A 93 -2.60 -11.82 -3.07
CA VAL A 93 -3.15 -10.52 -2.63
C VAL A 93 -3.31 -9.55 -3.80
N ILE A 94 -2.32 -9.47 -4.69
CA ILE A 94 -2.31 -8.52 -5.80
C ILE A 94 -3.41 -8.85 -6.83
N ALA A 95 -3.58 -10.12 -7.18
CA ALA A 95 -4.57 -10.55 -8.17
C ALA A 95 -6.02 -10.13 -7.83
N PRO A 96 -6.57 -10.45 -6.64
CA PRO A 96 -7.94 -10.04 -6.31
C PRO A 96 -8.06 -8.52 -6.14
N VAL A 97 -7.08 -7.84 -5.54
CA VAL A 97 -7.14 -6.38 -5.34
C VAL A 97 -7.17 -5.63 -6.68
N LEU A 98 -6.32 -6.03 -7.63
CA LEU A 98 -6.35 -5.47 -8.99
C LEU A 98 -7.65 -5.78 -9.70
N SER A 99 -8.16 -7.01 -9.58
CA SER A 99 -9.45 -7.39 -10.17
C SER A 99 -10.59 -6.53 -9.62
N PHE A 100 -10.64 -6.33 -8.30
CA PHE A 100 -11.62 -5.46 -7.66
C PHE A 100 -11.49 -4.02 -8.13
N TYR A 101 -10.27 -3.49 -8.20
CA TYR A 101 -10.02 -2.14 -8.69
C TYR A 101 -10.55 -1.97 -10.12
N LEU A 102 -10.15 -2.83 -11.05
CA LEU A 102 -10.58 -2.75 -12.45
C LEU A 102 -12.12 -2.85 -12.59
N PHE A 103 -12.75 -3.77 -11.87
CA PHE A 103 -14.20 -3.94 -11.90
C PHE A 103 -14.94 -2.75 -11.28
N SER A 104 -14.45 -2.20 -10.16
CA SER A 104 -15.02 -1.01 -9.53
C SER A 104 -14.92 0.22 -10.44
N PHE A 105 -13.81 0.41 -11.15
CA PHE A 105 -13.67 1.53 -12.09
C PHE A 105 -14.67 1.44 -13.25
N GLN A 106 -14.83 0.26 -13.85
CA GLN A 106 -15.85 0.04 -14.88
C GLN A 106 -17.25 0.33 -14.33
N THR A 107 -17.57 -0.18 -13.15
CA THR A 107 -18.87 0.05 -12.50
C THR A 107 -19.12 1.53 -12.25
N ILE A 108 -18.11 2.30 -11.82
CA ILE A 108 -18.25 3.75 -11.60
C ILE A 108 -18.50 4.47 -12.94
N GLN A 109 -17.76 4.13 -13.99
CA GLN A 109 -17.94 4.73 -15.32
C GLN A 109 -19.34 4.48 -15.87
N ASP A 110 -19.82 3.23 -15.80
CA ASP A 110 -21.15 2.84 -16.27
C ASP A 110 -22.27 3.59 -15.52
N ASN A 111 -22.11 3.77 -14.20
CA ASN A 111 -23.07 4.50 -13.38
C ASN A 111 -23.09 6.00 -13.71
N VAL A 112 -21.93 6.61 -13.96
CA VAL A 112 -21.84 8.02 -14.38
C VAL A 112 -22.46 8.22 -15.77
N GLU A 113 -22.23 7.30 -16.69
CA GLU A 113 -22.79 7.37 -18.04
C GLU A 113 -24.32 7.20 -18.01
N ARG A 114 -24.82 6.25 -17.22
CA ARG A 114 -26.26 6.09 -16.97
C ARG A 114 -26.86 7.34 -16.32
N SER A 115 -26.18 7.97 -15.36
CA SER A 115 -26.70 9.18 -14.71
C SER A 115 -26.78 10.36 -15.70
N LYS A 116 -25.79 10.51 -16.60
CA LYS A 116 -25.83 11.51 -17.68
C LYS A 116 -27.01 11.29 -18.61
N HIS A 117 -27.27 10.05 -19.01
CA HIS A 117 -28.41 9.74 -19.89
C HIS A 117 -29.75 10.06 -19.22
N THR A 118 -29.92 9.68 -17.94
CA THR A 118 -31.11 10.03 -17.15
C THR A 118 -31.28 11.54 -17.01
N TYR A 119 -30.20 12.27 -16.71
CA TYR A 119 -30.22 13.73 -16.61
C TYR A 119 -30.62 14.40 -17.93
N ASN A 120 -30.05 13.96 -19.06
CA ASN A 120 -30.39 14.49 -20.38
C ASN A 120 -31.85 14.24 -20.77
N ASN A 121 -32.39 13.07 -20.44
CA ASN A 121 -33.80 12.75 -20.69
C ASN A 121 -34.73 13.56 -19.80
N PHE A 122 -34.39 13.73 -18.52
CA PHE A 122 -35.14 14.61 -17.62
C PHE A 122 -35.17 16.05 -18.16
N ASN A 123 -34.02 16.57 -18.57
CA ASN A 123 -33.90 17.93 -19.09
C ASN A 123 -34.71 18.13 -20.39
N LYS A 124 -34.71 17.16 -21.30
CA LYS A 124 -35.55 17.21 -22.51
C LYS A 124 -37.05 17.23 -22.17
N VAL A 125 -37.50 16.34 -21.28
CA VAL A 125 -38.92 16.25 -20.91
C VAL A 125 -39.40 17.50 -20.18
N PHE A 126 -38.57 18.08 -19.31
CA PHE A 126 -38.94 19.30 -18.57
C PHE A 126 -38.86 20.57 -19.40
N LEU A 127 -37.86 20.73 -20.27
CA LEU A 127 -37.74 21.93 -21.12
C LEU A 127 -38.71 21.93 -22.31
N ASP A 128 -39.16 20.76 -22.79
CA ASP A 128 -40.23 20.69 -23.81
C ASP A 128 -41.64 20.89 -23.23
N GLN A 129 -41.79 20.85 -21.90
CA GLN A 129 -43.08 21.03 -21.21
C GLN A 129 -43.32 22.44 -20.65
N VAL A 130 -42.33 23.34 -20.74
CA VAL A 130 -42.41 24.76 -20.32
C VAL A 130 -42.35 25.65 -21.54
#